data_AF-A0A1E5H4K0-F1
#
_entry.id   AF-A0A1E5H4K0-F1
#
_cell.length_a   1.000
_cell.length_b   1.000
_cell.length_c   1.000
_cell.angle_alpha   90.00
_cell.angle_beta   90.00
_cell.angle_gamma   90.00
#
_symmetry.space_group_name_H-M   'P 1'
#
loop_
_entity.id
_entity.type
_entity.pdbx_description
1 polymer ?
#
loop_
_entity_poly.entity_id
_entity_poly.type
_entity_poly.pdbx_seq_one_letter_code
_entity_poly.pdbx_strand_id
1 'polypeptide(L)'
;MNKRLLIVGPIGSGSQRIAQAVEQTEQPIRKVASLHYTKKTIIVPGPYLESPWMHKHIIALQQEASQAVFLLPIKRMKKSYPPNFAQVFRIPVLGIITYEPNDYSEEKYRRAQKTLREIGIKTYQFQVDLTDENALHTLTETITTIETTCSI
;
A
#
# COMPACT_ATOMS: atom_id res chain seq x y z
N MET A 1 11.51 -6.12 -18.55
CA MET A 1 11.76 -6.00 -17.10
C MET A 1 10.52 -6.48 -16.37
N ASN A 2 10.67 -7.30 -15.32
CA ASN A 2 9.54 -7.60 -14.44
C ASN A 2 9.20 -6.34 -13.65
N LYS A 3 8.00 -5.84 -13.86
CA LYS A 3 7.46 -4.72 -13.09
C LYS A 3 7.17 -5.17 -11.65
N ARG A 4 7.31 -4.26 -10.70
CA ARG A 4 7.20 -4.54 -9.26
C ARG A 4 5.89 -4.02 -8.67
N LEU A 5 5.50 -4.51 -7.49
CA LEU A 5 4.45 -3.91 -6.68
C LEU A 5 4.98 -2.65 -5.98
N LEU A 6 4.40 -1.49 -6.27
CA LEU A 6 4.72 -0.24 -5.59
C LEU A 6 3.95 -0.12 -4.28
N ILE A 7 4.63 -0.06 -3.15
CA ILE A 7 4.03 0.04 -1.81
C ILE A 7 4.19 1.46 -1.28
N VAL A 8 3.07 2.16 -1.11
CA VAL A 8 3.00 3.53 -0.58
C VAL A 8 2.19 3.52 0.70
N GLY A 9 2.70 4.17 1.74
CA GLY A 9 2.03 4.21 3.03
C GLY A 9 2.74 5.15 4.01
N PRO A 10 2.01 5.76 4.96
CA PRO A 10 2.63 6.55 6.00
C PRO A 10 3.46 5.67 6.95
N ILE A 11 4.28 6.30 7.80
CA ILE A 11 5.02 5.57 8.84
C ILE A 11 4.06 4.75 9.70
N GLY A 12 4.39 3.48 9.90
CA GLY A 12 3.60 2.55 10.72
C GLY A 12 2.44 1.89 9.98
N SER A 13 2.42 1.90 8.65
CA SER A 13 1.38 1.25 7.85
C SER A 13 1.61 -0.21 7.50
N GLY A 14 2.67 -0.83 8.04
CA GLY A 14 2.98 -2.22 7.72
C GLY A 14 3.58 -2.41 6.32
N SER A 15 4.14 -1.38 5.68
CA SER A 15 4.73 -1.50 4.33
C SER A 15 5.75 -2.63 4.22
N GLN A 16 6.62 -2.79 5.22
CA GLN A 16 7.59 -3.88 5.29
C GLN A 16 6.92 -5.24 5.48
N ARG A 17 5.84 -5.29 6.25
CA ARG A 17 5.11 -6.53 6.52
C ARG A 17 4.40 -7.04 5.28
N ILE A 18 3.71 -6.14 4.55
CA ILE A 18 3.10 -6.43 3.26
C ILE A 18 4.17 -6.84 2.25
N ALA A 19 5.29 -6.10 2.17
CA ALA A 19 6.39 -6.45 1.28
C ALA A 19 6.95 -7.84 1.59
N GLN A 20 7.14 -8.17 2.87
CA GLN A 20 7.66 -9.46 3.29
C GLN A 20 6.74 -10.61 2.87
N ALA A 21 5.42 -10.44 3.03
CA ALA A 21 4.44 -11.42 2.58
C ALA A 21 4.50 -11.62 1.05
N VAL A 22 4.59 -10.53 0.27
CA VAL A 22 4.68 -10.59 -1.20
C VAL A 22 5.98 -11.24 -1.67
N GLU A 23 7.10 -10.90 -1.03
CA GLU A 23 8.41 -11.48 -1.32
C GLU A 23 8.53 -12.94 -0.90
N GLN A 24 7.66 -13.42 0.01
CA GLN A 24 7.74 -14.76 0.61
C GLN A 24 9.11 -15.01 1.24
N THR A 25 9.61 -14.02 1.99
CA THR A 25 10.93 -14.07 2.62
C THR A 25 10.82 -14.25 4.13
N GLU A 26 11.60 -15.20 4.66
CA GLU A 26 11.74 -15.43 6.09
C GLU A 26 12.56 -14.33 6.78
N GLN A 27 13.42 -13.63 6.02
CA GLN A 27 14.25 -12.56 6.58
C GLN A 27 13.45 -11.26 6.68
N PRO A 28 13.42 -10.60 7.86
CA PRO A 28 12.73 -9.33 8.01
C PRO A 28 13.28 -8.26 7.06
N ILE A 29 12.40 -7.65 6.27
CA ILE A 29 12.76 -6.53 5.41
C ILE A 29 13.04 -5.31 6.28
N ARG A 30 14.30 -4.90 6.35
CA ARG A 30 14.72 -3.75 7.16
C ARG A 30 14.12 -2.45 6.63
N LYS A 31 13.76 -1.57 7.57
CA LYS A 31 13.37 -0.20 7.26
C LYS A 31 14.60 0.59 6.81
N VAL A 32 14.47 1.26 5.67
CA VAL A 32 15.49 2.16 5.12
C VAL A 32 14.92 3.57 4.94
N ALA A 33 15.80 4.57 4.92
CA ALA A 33 15.42 5.98 4.73
C ALA A 33 15.30 6.41 3.26
N SER A 34 15.62 5.51 2.33
CA SER A 34 15.54 5.68 0.88
C SER A 34 14.51 4.72 0.27
N LEU A 35 14.22 4.87 -1.02
CA LEU A 35 13.46 3.85 -1.76
C LEU A 35 14.13 2.47 -1.58
N HIS A 36 13.33 1.46 -1.22
CA HIS A 36 13.82 0.10 -1.06
C HIS A 36 13.30 -0.76 -2.21
N TYR A 37 14.22 -1.18 -3.08
CA TYR A 37 13.91 -2.11 -4.15
C TYR A 37 14.22 -3.53 -3.69
N THR A 38 13.23 -4.40 -3.82
CA THR A 38 13.36 -5.85 -3.62
C THR A 38 13.08 -6.57 -4.93
N LYS A 39 12.96 -7.91 -4.90
CA LYS A 39 12.76 -8.70 -6.13
C LYS A 39 11.41 -8.40 -6.77
N LYS A 40 10.34 -8.29 -5.97
CA LYS A 40 8.96 -8.09 -6.39
C LYS A 40 8.37 -6.74 -5.96
N THR A 41 8.96 -6.00 -5.02
CA THR A 41 8.37 -4.77 -4.48
C THR A 41 9.28 -3.52 -4.57
N ILE A 42 8.65 -2.35 -4.58
CA ILE A 42 9.29 -1.05 -4.38
C ILE A 42 8.63 -0.42 -3.16
N ILE A 43 9.37 -0.27 -2.06
CA ILE A 43 8.84 0.28 -0.81
C ILE A 43 9.20 1.75 -0.72
N VAL A 44 8.18 2.60 -0.63
CA VAL A 44 8.34 4.05 -0.46
C VAL A 44 8.44 4.40 1.02
N PRO A 45 9.49 5.15 1.46
CA PRO A 45 9.56 5.64 2.82
C PRO A 45 8.38 6.55 3.16
N GLY A 46 7.74 6.35 4.32
CA GLY A 46 6.63 7.18 4.76
C GLY A 46 6.84 8.71 4.69
N PRO A 47 8.04 9.26 4.98
CA PRO A 47 8.32 10.68 4.80
C PRO A 47 8.14 11.22 3.37
N TYR A 48 8.26 10.37 2.35
CA TYR A 48 8.02 10.79 0.97
C TYR A 48 6.54 11.11 0.75
N LEU A 49 5.63 10.37 1.40
CA LEU A 49 4.20 10.65 1.31
C LEU A 49 3.82 11.91 2.08
N GLU A 50 4.47 12.17 3.21
CA GLU A 50 4.19 13.33 4.07
C GLU A 50 4.75 14.66 3.51
N SER A 51 5.62 14.61 2.49
CA SER A 51 6.23 15.80 1.89
C SER A 51 5.65 16.07 0.49
N PRO A 52 4.97 17.21 0.26
CA PRO A 52 4.39 17.54 -1.05
C PRO A 52 5.40 17.54 -2.20
N TRP A 53 6.63 18.00 -1.94
CA TRP A 53 7.69 18.02 -2.96
C TRP A 53 8.14 16.60 -3.38
N MET A 54 7.90 15.60 -2.53
CA MET A 54 8.25 14.21 -2.79
C MET A 54 7.19 13.45 -3.59
N HIS A 55 5.95 13.96 -3.68
CA HIS A 55 4.85 13.30 -4.39
C HIS A 55 5.18 12.98 -5.86
N LYS A 56 5.84 13.91 -6.56
CA LYS A 56 6.29 13.69 -7.94
C LYS A 56 7.23 12.50 -8.08
N HIS A 57 8.07 12.26 -7.08
CA HIS A 57 9.00 11.12 -7.07
C HIS A 57 8.22 9.81 -6.87
N ILE A 58 7.21 9.79 -6.00
CA ILE A 58 6.33 8.62 -5.84
C ILE A 58 5.59 8.32 -7.15
N ILE A 59 5.04 9.34 -7.79
CA ILE A 59 4.31 9.21 -9.06
C ILE A 59 5.24 8.67 -10.15
N ALA A 60 6.50 9.09 -10.20
CA ALA A 60 7.46 8.61 -11.20
C ALA A 60 7.75 7.10 -11.10
N LEU A 61 7.68 6.52 -9.89
CA LEU A 61 7.93 5.09 -9.66
C LEU A 61 6.92 4.17 -10.36
N GLN A 62 5.77 4.70 -10.79
CA GLN A 62 4.79 3.91 -11.53
C GLN A 62 5.35 3.33 -12.85
N GLN A 63 6.41 3.92 -13.41
CA GLN A 63 7.07 3.41 -14.63
C GLN A 63 7.75 2.05 -14.41
N GLU A 64 8.16 1.76 -13.16
CA GLU A 64 8.81 0.52 -12.76
C GLU A 64 7.84 -0.47 -12.09
N ALA A 65 6.55 -0.11 -12.00
CA ALA A 65 5.55 -0.85 -11.26
C ALA A 65 4.41 -1.35 -12.15
N SER A 66 3.89 -2.54 -11.84
CA SER A 66 2.73 -3.12 -12.52
C SER A 66 1.44 -2.62 -11.89
N GLN A 67 1.48 -2.41 -10.58
CA GLN A 67 0.38 -1.93 -9.76
C GLN A 67 0.94 -1.28 -8.49
N ALA A 68 0.10 -0.50 -7.81
CA ALA A 68 0.41 0.13 -6.54
C ALA A 68 -0.58 -0.28 -5.45
N VAL A 69 -0.07 -0.40 -4.22
CA VAL A 69 -0.89 -0.53 -3.01
C VAL A 69 -0.69 0.69 -2.13
N PHE A 70 -1.80 1.33 -1.77
CA PHE A 70 -1.85 2.45 -0.85
C PHE A 70 -2.33 1.96 0.50
N LEU A 71 -1.42 1.93 1.45
CA LEU A 71 -1.68 1.47 2.80
C LEU A 71 -2.26 2.61 3.64
N LEU A 72 -3.34 2.33 4.33
CA LEU A 72 -4.03 3.25 5.23
C LEU A 72 -4.23 2.61 6.60
N PRO A 73 -3.43 2.98 7.62
CA PRO A 73 -3.55 2.36 8.94
C PRO A 73 -4.84 2.80 9.62
N ILE A 74 -5.60 1.87 10.19
CA ILE A 74 -6.90 2.16 10.83
C ILE A 74 -6.79 3.19 11.97
N LYS A 75 -5.65 3.19 12.67
CA LYS A 75 -5.33 4.13 13.75
C LYS A 75 -4.94 5.53 13.29
N ARG A 76 -4.68 5.73 11.99
CA ARG A 76 -4.22 7.00 11.45
C ARG A 76 -5.36 8.02 11.42
N MET A 77 -5.20 9.10 12.19
CA MET A 77 -6.11 10.26 12.16
C MET A 77 -5.69 11.30 11.13
N LYS A 78 -4.37 11.46 10.94
CA LYS A 78 -3.80 12.46 10.03
C LYS A 78 -3.95 12.01 8.58
N LYS A 79 -4.55 12.86 7.74
CA LYS A 79 -4.56 12.68 6.28
C LYS A 79 -3.13 12.78 5.75
N SER A 80 -2.60 11.66 5.25
CA SER A 80 -1.23 11.55 4.75
C SER A 80 -1.18 11.68 3.22
N TYR A 81 -2.25 11.28 2.54
CA TYR A 81 -2.38 11.34 1.09
C TYR A 81 -3.10 12.63 0.65
N PRO A 82 -2.69 13.24 -0.48
CA PRO A 82 -3.49 14.26 -1.15
C PRO A 82 -4.85 13.72 -1.60
N PRO A 83 -5.90 14.56 -1.68
CA PRO A 83 -7.14 14.22 -2.35
C PRO A 83 -6.88 13.80 -3.81
N ASN A 84 -7.62 12.80 -4.30
CA ASN A 84 -7.49 12.25 -5.65
C ASN A 84 -6.07 11.78 -6.05
N PHE A 85 -5.16 11.59 -5.10
CA PHE A 85 -3.77 11.21 -5.39
C PHE A 85 -3.66 9.92 -6.22
N ALA A 86 -4.54 8.93 -5.98
CA ALA A 86 -4.55 7.69 -6.74
C ALA A 86 -4.92 7.89 -8.22
N GLN A 87 -5.68 8.94 -8.57
CA GLN A 87 -6.11 9.19 -9.95
C GLN A 87 -4.97 9.67 -10.86
N VAL A 88 -3.84 10.10 -10.30
CA VAL A 88 -2.66 10.50 -11.06
C VAL A 88 -1.87 9.28 -11.57
N PHE A 89 -2.11 8.10 -10.99
CA PHE A 89 -1.44 6.86 -11.37
C PHE A 89 -2.13 6.25 -12.58
N ARG A 90 -1.33 5.83 -13.57
CA ARG A 90 -1.77 5.14 -14.79
C ARG A 90 -1.63 3.61 -14.68
N ILE A 91 -1.42 3.13 -13.47
CA ILE A 91 -1.38 1.71 -13.10
C ILE A 91 -2.50 1.46 -12.08
N PRO A 92 -3.00 0.22 -11.94
CA PRO A 92 -3.99 -0.11 -10.91
C PRO A 92 -3.51 0.30 -9.51
N VAL A 93 -4.38 0.94 -8.74
CA VAL A 93 -4.11 1.33 -7.35
C VAL A 93 -5.12 0.66 -6.43
N LEU A 94 -4.62 -0.18 -5.52
CA LEU A 94 -5.40 -0.86 -4.50
C LEU A 94 -5.26 -0.11 -3.18
N GLY A 95 -6.37 0.12 -2.49
CA GLY A 95 -6.38 0.70 -1.15
C GLY A 95 -6.46 -0.41 -0.12
N ILE A 96 -5.52 -0.47 0.82
CA ILE A 96 -5.48 -1.50 1.86
C ILE A 96 -5.55 -0.83 3.21
N ILE A 97 -6.61 -1.11 3.96
CA ILE A 97 -6.78 -0.69 5.34
C ILE A 97 -6.06 -1.69 6.23
N THR A 98 -4.97 -1.28 6.85
CA THR A 98 -4.17 -2.16 7.72
C THR A 98 -4.56 -1.94 9.18
N TYR A 99 -4.70 -3.02 9.95
CA TYR A 99 -5.00 -2.95 11.37
C TYR A 99 -4.30 -4.05 12.17
N GLU A 100 -4.33 -3.88 13.49
CA GLU A 100 -4.09 -4.93 14.47
C GLU A 100 -5.38 -5.08 15.30
N PRO A 101 -5.68 -6.25 15.88
CA PRO A 101 -6.96 -6.50 16.57
C PRO A 101 -7.33 -5.44 17.60
N ASN A 102 -6.35 -5.01 18.40
CA ASN A 102 -6.54 -4.04 19.48
C ASN A 102 -6.84 -2.61 19.00
N ASP A 103 -6.43 -2.28 17.77
CA ASP A 103 -6.67 -0.96 17.18
C ASP A 103 -8.03 -0.88 16.47
N TYR A 104 -8.66 -2.02 16.18
CA TYR A 104 -9.86 -2.11 15.34
C TYR A 104 -11.11 -1.56 16.04
N SER A 105 -11.90 -0.81 15.27
CA SER A 105 -13.29 -0.51 15.59
C SER A 105 -14.02 -0.18 14.29
N GLU A 106 -15.30 -0.47 14.23
CA GLU A 106 -16.12 -0.24 13.04
C GLU A 106 -16.16 1.25 12.64
N GLU A 107 -16.14 2.15 13.62
CA GLU A 107 -16.07 3.60 13.37
C GLU A 107 -14.77 4.00 12.65
N LYS A 108 -13.62 3.56 13.18
CA LYS A 108 -12.31 3.83 12.56
C LYS A 108 -12.23 3.21 11.16
N TYR A 109 -12.79 2.02 10.97
CA TYR A 109 -12.84 1.34 9.68
C TYR A 109 -13.64 2.16 8.64
N ARG A 110 -14.86 2.59 8.99
CA ARG A 110 -15.69 3.44 8.10
C ARG A 110 -14.99 4.75 7.73
N ARG A 111 -14.28 5.36 8.68
CA ARG A 111 -13.47 6.56 8.42
C ARG A 111 -12.32 6.27 7.45
N ALA A 112 -11.64 5.14 7.62
CA ALA A 112 -10.57 4.71 6.72
C ALA A 112 -11.11 4.48 5.29
N GLN A 113 -12.25 3.82 5.13
CA GLN A 113 -12.91 3.66 3.83
C GLN A 113 -13.30 5.01 3.20
N LYS A 114 -13.82 5.96 4.00
CA LYS A 114 -14.10 7.31 3.50
C LYS A 114 -12.83 7.99 2.98
N THR A 115 -11.73 7.84 3.72
CA THR A 115 -10.42 8.38 3.33
C THR A 115 -9.91 7.76 2.03
N LEU A 116 -10.03 6.44 1.84
CA LEU A 116 -9.66 5.79 0.58
C LEU A 116 -10.44 6.36 -0.62
N ARG A 117 -11.75 6.60 -0.44
CA ARG A 117 -12.57 7.25 -1.47
C ARG A 117 -12.11 8.68 -1.77
N GLU A 118 -11.75 9.46 -0.74
CA GLU A 118 -11.20 10.82 -0.91
C GLU A 118 -9.85 10.82 -1.65
N ILE A 119 -9.03 9.78 -1.46
CA ILE A 119 -7.76 9.58 -2.19
C ILE A 119 -8.00 9.19 -3.66
N GLY A 120 -9.23 8.79 -4.01
CA GLY A 120 -9.63 8.41 -5.36
C GLY A 120 -9.73 6.90 -5.57
N ILE A 121 -9.60 6.09 -4.53
CA ILE A 121 -9.71 4.63 -4.59
C ILE A 121 -11.15 4.21 -4.30
N LYS A 122 -11.89 3.85 -5.35
CA LYS A 122 -13.33 3.52 -5.26
C LYS A 122 -13.59 2.02 -5.24
N THR A 123 -12.92 1.25 -6.08
CA THR A 123 -13.26 -0.17 -6.33
C THR A 123 -12.43 -1.14 -5.51
N TYR A 124 -11.10 -1.08 -5.64
CA TYR A 124 -10.19 -2.05 -5.03
C TYR A 124 -9.82 -1.64 -3.60
N GLN A 125 -10.76 -1.84 -2.68
CA GLN A 125 -10.58 -1.55 -1.25
C GLN A 125 -10.58 -2.86 -0.46
N PHE A 126 -9.49 -3.10 0.27
CA PHE A 126 -9.30 -4.29 1.10
C PHE A 126 -8.97 -3.88 2.53
N GLN A 127 -9.07 -4.83 3.45
CA GLN A 127 -8.55 -4.70 4.80
C GLN A 127 -7.71 -5.92 5.15
N VAL A 128 -6.75 -5.73 6.05
CA VAL A 128 -5.88 -6.82 6.50
C VAL A 128 -5.44 -6.60 7.93
N ASP A 129 -5.51 -7.68 8.71
CA ASP A 129 -4.87 -7.80 10.00
C ASP A 129 -3.38 -8.10 9.78
N LEU A 130 -2.50 -7.22 10.25
CA LEU A 130 -1.05 -7.39 10.09
C LEU A 130 -0.46 -8.52 10.95
N THR A 131 -1.22 -9.03 11.92
CA THR A 131 -0.83 -10.11 12.83
C THR A 131 -1.27 -11.50 12.34
N ASP A 132 -2.19 -11.55 11.38
CA ASP A 132 -2.71 -12.80 10.80
C ASP A 132 -1.98 -13.15 9.49
N GLU A 133 -1.16 -14.20 9.52
CA GLU A 133 -0.44 -14.70 8.35
C GLU A 133 -1.38 -15.19 7.25
N ASN A 134 -2.53 -15.78 7.59
CA ASN A 134 -3.48 -16.27 6.60
C ASN A 134 -4.13 -15.08 5.87
N ALA A 135 -4.50 -14.04 6.61
CA ALA A 135 -5.05 -12.81 6.03
C ALA A 135 -4.04 -12.15 5.07
N LEU A 136 -2.77 -12.12 5.43
CA LEU A 136 -1.71 -11.61 4.57
C LEU A 136 -1.52 -12.47 3.32
N HIS A 137 -1.53 -13.79 3.46
CA HIS A 137 -1.44 -14.71 2.34
C HIS A 137 -2.58 -14.48 1.33
N THR A 138 -3.84 -14.49 1.79
CA THR A 138 -5.03 -14.23 0.95
C THR A 138 -4.95 -12.86 0.27
N LEU A 139 -4.45 -11.83 0.97
CA LEU A 139 -4.23 -10.51 0.36
C LEU A 139 -3.19 -10.57 -0.76
N THR A 140 -2.07 -11.28 -0.57
CA THR A 140 -1.03 -11.41 -1.61
C THR A 140 -1.52 -12.13 -2.87
N GLU A 141 -2.34 -13.17 -2.70
CA GLU A 141 -2.99 -13.87 -3.83
C GLU A 141 -3.91 -12.90 -4.59
N THR A 142 -4.74 -12.15 -3.86
CA THR A 142 -5.66 -11.16 -4.45
C THR A 142 -4.91 -10.09 -5.25
N ILE A 143 -3.81 -9.56 -4.70
CA ILE A 143 -2.93 -8.59 -5.39
C ILE A 143 -2.39 -9.20 -6.69
N THR A 144 -1.98 -10.46 -6.66
CA THR A 144 -1.41 -11.16 -7.84
C THR A 144 -2.48 -11.43 -8.91
N THR A 145 -3.71 -11.80 -8.51
CA THR A 145 -4.82 -12.00 -9.44
C THR A 145 -5.18 -10.73 -10.19
N ILE A 146 -5.27 -9.59 -9.49
CA ILE A 146 -5.60 -8.29 -10.11
C ILE A 146 -4.55 -7.85 -11.14
N GLU A 147 -3.27 -8.14 -10.88
CA GLU A 147 -2.18 -7.89 -11.84
C GLU A 147 -2.41 -8.59 -13.19
N THR A 148 -2.95 -9.81 -13.14
CA THR A 148 -3.13 -10.68 -14.31
C THR A 148 -4.35 -10.25 -15.13
N THR A 149 -5.43 -9.81 -14.47
CA THR A 149 -6.65 -9.35 -15.16
C THR A 149 -6.47 -8.02 -15.89
N CYS A 150 -5.58 -7.14 -15.41
CA CYS A 150 -5.32 -5.84 -16.03
C CYS A 150 -4.21 -5.85 -17.11
N SER A 151 -3.56 -7.00 -17.33
CA SER A 151 -2.48 -7.15 -18.31
C SER A 151 -2.95 -7.72 -19.67
N ILE A 152 -4.26 -7.75 -19.91
CA ILE A 152 -4.91 -8.25 -21.14
C ILE A 152 -5.45 -7.09 -21.95
#